data_AF-A0A0Q4KA58-F1
#
_entry.id   AF-A0A0Q4KA58-F1
#
_cell.length_a   1.000
_cell.length_b   1.000
_cell.length_c   1.000
_cell.angle_alpha   90.00
_cell.angle_beta   90.00
_cell.angle_gamma   90.00
#
_symmetry.space_group_name_H-M   'P 1'
#
loop_
_entity.id
_entity.type
_entity.pdbx_description
1 polymer ?
#
loop_
_entity_poly.entity_id
_entity_poly.type
_entity_poly.pdbx_seq_one_letter_code
_entity_poly.pdbx_strand_id
1 'polypeptide(L)'
;MPAPIDGRLRDAIAAARTRSLAAARDWSDDAAVRAVTARFADVTTLAEGEAAARALVEDAGWVGALLAPWIARLRDDPLSEPPFRSQRDTLRTGMVLAETPVASLTMAAIDPLAPAARTMPDTIVVGGRVSWTRYLRGGDARLWRWRADRIDDHWHGGIAASARPLAVQPLTDGAVVRLDGRSDAMLLVDPSAPIVSITITLRPGAAPFMREYDRVGGALVRVATLDDGAARSTMLLTLLRELGQADAEVFDALSRDPAFFVRWDAMHEWLASDARAALPRLRTMTDDPHPDVRAAAQAMLPLVEARMEPAWHA
;
A
#
# COMPACT_ATOMS: atom_id res chain seq x y z
N MET A 1 33.22 4.21 -16.10
CA MET A 1 33.03 3.37 -14.90
C MET A 1 33.10 4.28 -13.68
N PRO A 2 32.12 4.23 -12.75
CA PRO A 2 32.26 4.94 -11.49
C PRO A 2 33.51 4.44 -10.75
N ALA A 3 34.27 5.34 -10.16
CA ALA A 3 35.47 4.99 -9.39
C ALA A 3 35.06 4.05 -8.23
N PRO A 4 35.86 3.00 -7.94
CA PRO A 4 35.57 2.12 -6.81
C PRO A 4 35.58 2.93 -5.51
N ILE A 5 34.64 2.61 -4.61
CA ILE A 5 34.57 3.21 -3.27
C ILE A 5 35.88 2.89 -2.55
N ASP A 6 36.72 3.92 -2.37
CA ASP A 6 37.99 3.78 -1.66
C ASP A 6 37.76 3.45 -0.17
N GLY A 7 38.80 2.97 0.51
CA GLY A 7 38.70 2.58 1.91
C GLY A 7 38.25 3.73 2.82
N ARG A 8 38.65 4.97 2.51
CA ARG A 8 38.33 6.16 3.31
C ARG A 8 36.84 6.50 3.23
N LEU A 9 36.24 6.41 2.04
CA LEU A 9 34.81 6.62 1.87
C LEU A 9 34.00 5.52 2.58
N ARG A 10 34.46 4.26 2.53
CA ARG A 10 33.84 3.17 3.30
C ARG A 10 33.85 3.43 4.81
N ASP A 11 34.99 3.85 5.35
CA ASP A 11 35.13 4.16 6.78
C ASP A 11 34.27 5.38 7.17
N ALA A 12 34.21 6.39 6.31
CA ALA A 12 33.35 7.56 6.51
C ALA A 12 31.86 7.20 6.53
N ILE A 13 31.41 6.32 5.62
CA ILE A 13 30.02 5.81 5.59
C ILE A 13 29.73 5.02 6.87
N ALA A 14 30.63 4.12 7.29
CA ALA A 14 30.44 3.34 8.51
C ALA A 14 30.35 4.23 9.76
N ALA A 15 31.22 5.24 9.86
CA ALA A 15 31.19 6.21 10.96
C ALA A 15 29.91 7.07 10.96
N ALA A 16 29.47 7.51 9.78
CA ALA A 16 28.24 8.28 9.61
C ALA A 16 27.00 7.46 10.00
N ARG A 17 26.97 6.17 9.66
CA ARG A 17 25.89 5.25 10.05
C ARG A 17 25.78 5.13 11.58
N THR A 18 26.90 4.99 12.29
CA THR A 18 26.90 4.93 13.76
C THR A 18 26.34 6.22 14.38
N ARG A 19 26.76 7.40 13.88
CA ARG A 19 26.22 8.69 14.34
C ARG A 19 24.73 8.84 14.04
N SER A 20 24.31 8.40 12.86
CA SER A 20 22.92 8.47 12.42
C SER A 20 22.00 7.58 13.26
N LEU A 21 22.45 6.36 13.59
CA LEU A 21 21.73 5.47 14.50
C LEU A 21 21.58 6.05 15.91
N ALA A 22 22.60 6.73 16.43
CA ALA A 22 22.50 7.42 17.72
C ALA A 22 21.45 8.54 17.67
N ALA A 23 21.50 9.39 16.64
CA ALA A 23 20.51 10.45 16.45
C ALA A 23 19.09 9.92 16.18
N ALA A 24 18.95 8.75 15.55
CA ALA A 24 17.68 8.11 15.25
C ALA A 24 17.00 7.52 16.49
N ARG A 25 17.73 7.17 17.56
CA ARG A 25 17.13 6.63 18.79
C ARG A 25 16.28 7.67 19.51
N ASP A 26 16.71 8.93 19.47
CA ASP A 26 16.01 10.03 20.14
C ASP A 26 14.83 10.56 19.30
N TRP A 27 14.70 10.09 18.05
CA TRP A 27 13.70 10.57 17.10
C TRP A 27 12.25 10.25 17.49
N SER A 28 11.98 9.05 18.02
CA SER A 28 10.63 8.72 18.50
C SER A 28 10.19 9.63 19.65
N ASP A 29 11.17 10.21 20.37
CA ASP A 29 10.98 11.18 21.43
C ASP A 29 11.14 12.63 20.95
N ASP A 30 11.14 12.87 19.65
CA ASP A 30 11.09 14.23 19.11
C ASP A 30 9.73 14.88 19.44
N ALA A 31 9.77 16.15 19.85
CA ALA A 31 8.56 16.87 20.26
C ALA A 31 7.56 17.04 19.11
N ALA A 32 8.04 17.23 17.87
CA ALA A 32 7.17 17.35 16.70
C ALA A 32 6.52 16.01 16.37
N VAL A 33 7.27 14.91 16.44
CA VAL A 33 6.73 13.55 16.25
C VAL A 33 5.65 13.25 17.30
N ARG A 34 5.94 13.47 18.59
CA ARG A 34 4.96 13.28 19.67
C ARG A 34 3.71 14.15 19.51
N ALA A 35 3.87 15.42 19.15
CA ALA A 35 2.74 16.33 18.97
C ALA A 35 1.83 15.92 17.79
N VAL A 36 2.39 15.28 16.77
CA VAL A 36 1.65 14.74 15.63
C VAL A 36 0.99 13.43 16.00
N THR A 37 1.69 12.48 16.64
CA THR A 37 1.12 11.18 17.01
C THR A 37 0.06 11.29 18.10
N ALA A 38 0.23 12.21 19.06
CA ALA A 38 -0.76 12.46 20.13
C ALA A 38 -2.13 12.90 19.58
N ARG A 39 -2.19 13.56 18.42
CA ARG A 39 -3.47 13.93 17.77
C ARG A 39 -4.30 12.74 17.31
N PHE A 40 -3.66 11.58 17.15
CA PHE A 40 -4.30 10.34 16.72
C PHE A 40 -4.44 9.31 17.82
N ALA A 41 -3.99 9.61 19.05
CA ALA A 41 -3.95 8.64 20.15
C ALA A 41 -5.36 8.14 20.54
N ASP A 42 -6.34 9.06 20.59
CA ASP A 42 -7.70 8.77 21.05
C ASP A 42 -8.70 8.63 19.89
N VAL A 43 -8.22 8.58 18.64
CA VAL A 43 -9.08 8.46 17.45
C VAL A 43 -9.59 7.02 17.36
N THR A 44 -10.91 6.86 17.36
CA THR A 44 -11.57 5.54 17.22
C THR A 44 -12.44 5.47 15.98
N THR A 45 -12.91 6.61 15.49
CA THR A 45 -13.79 6.70 14.32
C THR A 45 -13.12 7.40 13.14
N LEU A 46 -13.66 7.16 11.94
CA LEU A 46 -13.22 7.89 10.74
C LEU A 46 -13.42 9.39 10.89
N ALA A 47 -14.56 9.85 11.43
CA ALA A 47 -14.86 11.27 11.55
C ALA A 47 -13.86 12.02 12.44
N GLU A 48 -13.47 11.42 13.57
CA GLU A 48 -12.41 11.95 14.45
C GLU A 48 -11.06 12.00 13.72
N GLY A 49 -10.70 10.91 13.02
CA GLY A 49 -9.48 10.84 12.23
C GLY A 49 -9.42 11.88 11.12
N GLU A 50 -10.54 12.13 10.43
CA GLU A 50 -10.64 13.16 9.39
C GLU A 50 -10.51 14.57 9.98
N ALA A 51 -11.09 14.83 11.15
CA ALA A 51 -10.93 16.11 11.83
C ALA A 51 -9.46 16.35 12.22
N ALA A 52 -8.79 15.35 12.79
CA ALA A 52 -7.36 15.41 13.15
C ALA A 52 -6.46 15.56 11.92
N ALA A 53 -6.71 14.79 10.86
CA ALA A 53 -5.98 14.86 9.61
C ALA A 53 -6.12 16.24 8.95
N ARG A 54 -7.36 16.75 8.84
CA ARG A 54 -7.65 18.07 8.27
C ARG A 54 -6.87 19.18 8.99
N ALA A 55 -6.89 19.19 10.33
CA ALA A 55 -6.17 20.18 11.11
C ALA A 55 -4.65 20.19 10.81
N LEU A 56 -4.04 19.01 10.63
CA LEU A 56 -2.61 18.88 10.32
C LEU A 56 -2.23 19.25 8.88
N VAL A 57 -3.14 19.08 7.91
CA VAL A 57 -2.89 19.47 6.51
C VAL A 57 -3.24 20.94 6.24
N GLU A 58 -4.08 21.54 7.06
CA GLU A 58 -4.35 22.99 7.03
C GLU A 58 -3.16 23.78 7.61
N ASP A 59 -2.62 23.36 8.75
CA ASP A 59 -1.38 23.89 9.32
C ASP A 59 -0.21 22.91 9.14
N ALA A 60 0.50 23.03 8.02
CA ALA A 60 1.68 22.20 7.74
C ALA A 60 3.00 22.75 8.33
N GLY A 61 2.96 23.76 9.21
CA GLY A 61 4.15 24.34 9.83
C GLY A 61 4.97 23.32 10.62
N TRP A 62 4.30 22.31 11.18
CA TRP A 62 4.95 21.20 11.90
C TRP A 62 5.94 20.42 11.03
N VAL A 63 5.73 20.31 9.72
CA VAL A 63 6.65 19.58 8.82
C VAL A 63 7.99 20.31 8.73
N GLY A 64 7.96 21.65 8.68
CA GLY A 64 9.17 22.46 8.73
C GLY A 64 9.92 22.27 10.04
N ALA A 65 9.21 22.33 11.18
CA ALA A 65 9.79 22.10 12.50
C ALA A 65 10.42 20.70 12.61
N LEU A 66 9.76 19.70 12.02
CA LEU A 66 10.18 18.30 12.04
C LEU A 66 11.40 18.02 11.14
N LEU A 67 11.46 18.64 9.95
CA LEU A 67 12.53 18.40 8.97
C LEU A 67 13.75 19.32 9.14
N ALA A 68 13.59 20.52 9.70
CA ALA A 68 14.66 21.51 9.80
C ALA A 68 15.93 20.99 10.52
N PRO A 69 15.85 20.28 11.66
CA PRO A 69 17.03 19.73 12.32
C PRO A 69 17.80 18.72 11.45
N TRP A 70 17.06 17.89 10.69
CA TRP A 70 17.65 16.90 9.80
C TRP A 70 18.28 17.54 8.55
N ILE A 71 17.64 18.57 8.00
CA ILE A 71 18.22 19.34 6.88
C ILE A 71 19.51 20.03 7.31
N ALA A 72 19.55 20.59 8.52
CA ALA A 72 20.76 21.19 9.08
C ALA A 72 21.87 20.13 9.25
N ARG A 73 21.55 18.97 9.84
CA ARG A 73 22.50 17.87 10.01
C ARG A 73 23.04 17.34 8.68
N LEU A 74 22.19 17.19 7.67
CA LEU A 74 22.61 16.77 6.32
C LEU A 74 23.51 17.79 5.61
N ARG A 75 23.36 19.08 5.93
CA ARG A 75 24.26 20.12 5.42
C ARG A 75 25.67 19.99 6.02
N ASP A 76 25.75 19.64 7.29
CA ASP A 76 27.02 19.52 8.02
C ASP A 76 27.69 18.15 7.81
N ASP A 77 26.90 17.08 7.67
CA ASP A 77 27.34 15.71 7.40
C ASP A 77 26.48 15.11 6.27
N PRO A 78 26.90 15.23 5.00
CA PRO A 78 26.18 14.71 3.85
C PRO A 78 26.01 13.18 3.84
N LEU A 79 26.78 12.46 4.66
CA LEU A 79 26.66 11.01 4.83
C LEU A 79 25.68 10.62 5.96
N SER A 80 25.12 11.60 6.67
CA SER A 80 24.12 11.33 7.70
C SER A 80 22.84 10.76 7.10
N GLU A 81 22.27 9.75 7.76
CA GLU A 81 21.03 9.10 7.35
C GLU A 81 19.90 9.52 8.32
N PRO A 82 18.89 10.27 7.85
CA PRO A 82 17.71 10.56 8.67
C PRO A 82 16.94 9.28 9.03
N PRO A 83 16.20 9.26 10.16
CA PRO A 83 15.49 8.08 10.66
C PRO A 83 14.21 7.76 9.88
N PHE A 84 13.98 8.42 8.74
CA PHE A 84 12.78 8.24 7.94
C PHE A 84 12.88 6.96 7.11
N ARG A 85 11.85 6.11 7.20
CA ARG A 85 11.66 5.06 6.20
C ARG A 85 11.37 5.73 4.87
N SER A 86 12.28 5.59 3.92
CA SER A 86 12.14 6.13 2.57
C SER A 86 11.79 5.04 1.57
N GLN A 87 11.02 5.44 0.56
CA GLN A 87 10.70 4.61 -0.59
C GLN A 87 11.01 5.43 -1.84
N ARG A 88 11.68 4.83 -2.81
CA ARG A 88 11.88 5.43 -4.12
C ARG A 88 11.35 4.47 -5.17
N ASP A 89 10.47 4.97 -6.02
CA ASP A 89 10.07 4.30 -7.24
C ASP A 89 10.52 5.13 -8.46
N THR A 90 10.10 4.72 -9.66
CA THR A 90 10.49 5.37 -10.91
C THR A 90 9.93 6.78 -11.09
N LEU A 91 8.96 7.20 -10.27
CA LEU A 91 8.25 8.48 -10.37
C LEU A 91 8.46 9.38 -9.14
N ARG A 92 8.44 8.80 -7.93
CA ARG A 92 8.44 9.53 -6.66
C ARG A 92 9.49 9.05 -5.69
N THR A 93 9.97 10.00 -4.88
CA THR A 93 10.67 9.72 -3.63
C THR A 93 9.74 10.05 -2.48
N GLY A 94 9.36 9.03 -1.72
CA GLY A 94 8.50 9.12 -0.55
C GLY A 94 9.28 8.87 0.75
N MET A 95 8.74 9.39 1.85
CA MET A 95 9.19 9.09 3.20
C MET A 95 8.01 9.02 4.17
N VAL A 96 8.12 8.16 5.18
CA VAL A 96 7.18 8.10 6.31
C VAL A 96 7.65 9.07 7.38
N LEU A 97 6.84 10.07 7.69
CA LEU A 97 7.13 11.07 8.73
C LEU A 97 6.72 10.55 10.11
N ALA A 98 5.55 9.91 10.19
CA ALA A 98 5.02 9.31 11.40
C ALA A 98 4.04 8.18 11.03
N GLU A 99 3.91 7.20 11.92
CA GLU A 99 2.93 6.13 11.81
C GLU A 99 2.29 5.88 13.18
N THR A 100 0.98 5.67 13.17
CA THR A 100 0.16 5.35 14.34
C THR A 100 -0.74 4.16 14.00
N PRO A 101 -1.38 3.51 14.99
CA PRO A 101 -2.33 2.44 14.73
C PRO A 101 -3.51 2.83 13.82
N VAL A 102 -3.83 4.13 13.72
CA VAL A 102 -5.02 4.63 13.00
C VAL A 102 -4.69 5.49 11.79
N ALA A 103 -3.45 5.97 11.65
CA ALA A 103 -3.05 6.86 10.56
C ALA A 103 -1.57 6.69 10.18
N SER A 104 -1.28 6.83 8.88
CA SER A 104 0.08 6.99 8.37
C SER A 104 0.25 8.39 7.76
N LEU A 105 1.39 9.01 8.07
CA LEU A 105 1.75 10.33 7.57
C LEU A 105 2.98 10.19 6.69
N THR A 106 2.81 10.49 5.41
CA THR A 106 3.86 10.37 4.40
C THR A 106 4.08 11.70 3.71
N MET A 107 5.31 11.91 3.26
CA MET A 107 5.66 13.00 2.37
C MET A 107 6.24 12.42 1.10
N ALA A 108 5.89 12.98 -0.06
CA ALA A 108 6.39 12.54 -1.35
C ALA A 108 6.77 13.72 -2.23
N ALA A 109 7.89 13.58 -2.93
CA ALA A 109 8.32 14.45 -4.01
C ALA A 109 8.25 13.69 -5.34
N ILE A 110 7.66 14.30 -6.35
CA ILE A 110 7.63 13.80 -7.74
C ILE A 110 8.51 14.71 -8.58
N ASP A 111 9.43 14.10 -9.32
CA ASP A 111 10.26 14.80 -10.29
C ASP A 111 9.57 14.77 -11.67
N PRO A 112 9.15 15.91 -12.24
CA PRO A 112 8.50 15.96 -13.55
C PRO A 112 9.43 15.53 -14.69
N LEU A 113 10.75 15.52 -14.46
CA LEU A 113 11.73 15.09 -15.45
C LEU A 113 11.97 13.57 -15.43
N ALA A 114 11.45 12.86 -14.42
CA ALA A 114 11.54 11.41 -14.38
C ALA A 114 10.85 10.80 -15.61
N PRO A 115 11.45 9.79 -16.28
CA PRO A 115 10.83 9.16 -17.46
C PRO A 115 9.40 8.68 -17.21
N ALA A 116 9.14 8.16 -16.00
CA ALA A 116 7.81 7.70 -15.59
C ALA A 116 6.77 8.83 -15.49
N ALA A 117 7.18 10.09 -15.30
CA ALA A 117 6.26 11.23 -15.24
C ALA A 117 5.57 11.52 -16.58
N ARG A 118 6.13 10.99 -17.69
CA ARG A 118 5.60 11.15 -19.05
C ARG A 118 4.70 10.01 -19.50
N THR A 119 4.62 8.95 -18.71
CA THR A 119 3.82 7.76 -19.04
C THR A 119 2.61 7.71 -18.13
N MET A 120 1.42 7.74 -18.72
CA MET A 120 0.19 7.51 -17.97
C MET A 120 0.09 6.03 -17.59
N PRO A 121 -0.25 5.69 -16.34
CA PRO A 121 -0.49 4.30 -15.98
C PRO A 121 -1.71 3.76 -16.74
N ASP A 122 -1.71 2.48 -17.09
CA ASP A 122 -2.86 1.85 -17.76
C ASP A 122 -4.04 1.65 -16.81
N THR A 123 -3.77 1.67 -15.51
CA THR A 123 -4.76 1.45 -14.47
C THR A 123 -4.85 2.61 -13.47
N ILE A 124 -5.94 2.63 -12.74
CA ILE A 124 -6.20 3.54 -11.61
C ILE A 124 -6.52 2.73 -10.36
N VAL A 125 -6.15 3.28 -9.20
CA VAL A 125 -6.29 2.59 -7.92
C VAL A 125 -7.30 3.30 -7.02
N VAL A 126 -8.38 2.60 -6.67
CA VAL A 126 -9.30 2.95 -5.60
C VAL A 126 -8.76 2.30 -4.32
N GLY A 127 -7.97 3.07 -3.57
CA GLY A 127 -7.09 2.57 -2.51
C GLY A 127 -7.76 2.14 -1.21
N GLY A 128 -9.08 2.22 -1.12
CA GLY A 128 -9.93 1.77 -0.02
C GLY A 128 -9.78 2.52 1.31
N ARG A 129 -8.91 3.54 1.41
CA ARG A 129 -8.74 4.36 2.62
C ARG A 129 -9.03 5.83 2.33
N VAL A 130 -9.50 6.55 3.35
CA VAL A 130 -9.65 8.01 3.25
C VAL A 130 -8.30 8.66 3.46
N SER A 131 -7.96 9.64 2.63
CA SER A 131 -6.75 10.42 2.80
C SER A 131 -6.98 11.92 2.66
N TRP A 132 -6.13 12.67 3.34
CA TRP A 132 -6.01 14.12 3.24
C TRP A 132 -4.60 14.45 2.78
N THR A 133 -4.49 15.18 1.66
CA THR A 133 -3.22 15.54 1.06
C THR A 133 -3.08 17.04 0.99
N ARG A 134 -2.02 17.59 1.58
CA ARG A 134 -1.57 18.96 1.28
C ARG A 134 -0.51 18.90 0.21
N TYR A 135 -0.71 19.63 -0.88
CA TYR A 135 0.31 19.86 -1.89
C TYR A 135 1.09 21.12 -1.52
N LEU A 136 2.26 20.96 -0.89
CA LEU A 136 3.18 22.07 -0.61
C LEU A 136 3.61 22.76 -1.90
N ARG A 137 3.80 21.98 -2.96
CA ARG A 137 3.96 22.42 -4.35
C ARG A 137 3.10 21.52 -5.23
N GLY A 138 2.22 22.13 -6.03
CA GLY A 138 1.34 21.49 -6.99
C GLY A 138 1.98 21.29 -8.37
N GLY A 139 3.10 21.98 -8.64
CA GLY A 139 3.91 21.75 -9.85
C GLY A 139 3.18 22.00 -11.17
N ASP A 140 2.19 22.90 -11.16
CA ASP A 140 1.20 23.15 -12.22
C ASP A 140 0.51 21.90 -12.78
N ALA A 141 0.50 20.82 -11.99
CA ALA A 141 -0.14 19.59 -12.38
C ALA A 141 -1.66 19.72 -12.41
N ARG A 142 -2.31 18.68 -12.89
CA ARG A 142 -3.76 18.54 -12.83
C ARG A 142 -4.13 17.27 -12.06
N LEU A 143 -5.27 17.31 -11.39
CA LEU A 143 -5.88 16.16 -10.76
C LEU A 143 -6.92 15.58 -11.70
N TRP A 144 -6.72 14.33 -12.11
CA TRP A 144 -7.75 13.56 -12.79
C TRP A 144 -8.30 12.53 -11.81
N ARG A 145 -9.62 12.49 -11.63
CA ARG A 145 -10.28 11.60 -10.68
C ARG A 145 -11.19 10.63 -11.38
N TRP A 146 -11.46 9.52 -10.70
CA TRP A 146 -12.47 8.55 -11.09
C TRP A 146 -13.35 8.20 -9.90
N ARG A 147 -14.55 7.71 -10.20
CA ARG A 147 -15.50 7.18 -9.22
C ARG A 147 -15.84 5.73 -9.56
N ALA A 148 -15.71 4.87 -8.58
CA ALA A 148 -16.21 3.52 -8.54
C ALA A 148 -17.29 3.40 -7.46
N ASP A 149 -18.07 2.33 -7.52
CA ASP A 149 -19.09 2.06 -6.52
C ASP A 149 -18.46 1.74 -5.16
N ARG A 150 -19.23 1.93 -4.10
CA ARG A 150 -18.80 1.52 -2.76
C ARG A 150 -18.94 0.01 -2.63
N ILE A 151 -18.08 -0.58 -1.80
CA ILE A 151 -18.17 -1.99 -1.44
C ILE A 151 -19.19 -2.10 -0.31
N ASP A 152 -20.17 -2.98 -0.48
CA ASP A 152 -21.10 -3.45 0.54
C ASP A 152 -20.93 -4.96 0.74
N ASP A 153 -21.78 -5.56 1.60
CA ASP A 153 -21.70 -6.97 1.95
C ASP A 153 -22.00 -7.92 0.78
N HIS A 154 -22.61 -7.44 -0.30
CA HIS A 154 -22.96 -8.24 -1.49
C HIS A 154 -21.93 -8.08 -2.62
N TRP A 155 -20.96 -7.20 -2.46
CA TRP A 155 -20.00 -6.87 -3.49
C TRP A 155 -19.04 -8.04 -3.77
N HIS A 156 -18.82 -8.34 -5.04
CA HIS A 156 -17.77 -9.25 -5.51
C HIS A 156 -17.31 -8.85 -6.92
N GLY A 157 -16.20 -9.42 -7.39
CA GLY A 157 -15.56 -8.98 -8.63
C GLY A 157 -16.45 -9.07 -9.87
N GLY A 158 -17.33 -10.08 -9.93
CA GLY A 158 -18.23 -10.33 -11.05
C GLY A 158 -19.37 -9.31 -11.22
N ILE A 159 -19.67 -8.50 -10.20
CA ILE A 159 -20.71 -7.45 -10.26
C ILE A 159 -20.14 -6.04 -10.14
N ALA A 160 -18.81 -5.89 -10.17
CA ALA A 160 -18.17 -4.60 -10.02
C ALA A 160 -18.50 -3.69 -11.22
N ALA A 161 -19.15 -2.56 -10.95
CA ALA A 161 -19.40 -1.56 -11.98
C ALA A 161 -18.08 -0.92 -12.46
N SER A 162 -18.11 -0.45 -13.71
CA SER A 162 -16.97 0.27 -14.28
C SER A 162 -16.69 1.58 -13.53
N ALA A 163 -15.42 1.84 -13.25
CA ALA A 163 -14.97 3.13 -12.75
C ALA A 163 -15.13 4.21 -13.82
N ARG A 164 -15.66 5.38 -13.43
CA ARG A 164 -16.02 6.46 -14.35
C ARG A 164 -15.12 7.66 -14.13
N PRO A 165 -14.51 8.23 -15.18
CA PRO A 165 -13.71 9.45 -15.04
C PRO A 165 -14.59 10.62 -14.61
N LEU A 166 -14.04 11.47 -13.76
CA LEU A 166 -14.58 12.76 -13.35
C LEU A 166 -13.84 13.89 -14.05
N ALA A 167 -14.30 15.12 -13.87
CA ALA A 167 -13.66 16.31 -14.42
C ALA A 167 -12.22 16.45 -13.93
N VAL A 168 -11.33 16.83 -14.84
CA VAL A 168 -9.94 17.20 -14.54
C VAL A 168 -9.93 18.58 -13.89
N GLN A 169 -9.16 18.74 -12.82
CA GLN A 169 -9.06 19.99 -12.06
C GLN A 169 -7.61 20.47 -11.98
N PRO A 170 -7.35 21.78 -12.07
CA PRO A 170 -6.00 22.29 -11.84
C PRO A 170 -5.58 22.06 -10.39
N LEU A 171 -4.29 21.80 -10.17
CA LEU A 171 -3.70 21.69 -8.84
C LEU A 171 -2.85 22.92 -8.54
N THR A 172 -3.21 23.65 -7.49
CA THR A 172 -2.46 24.83 -7.06
C THR A 172 -1.55 24.51 -5.87
N ASP A 173 -0.47 25.28 -5.73
CA ASP A 173 0.35 25.27 -4.52
C ASP A 173 -0.50 25.56 -3.28
N GLY A 174 -0.23 24.82 -2.21
CA GLY A 174 -0.97 24.90 -0.95
C GLY A 174 -2.34 24.21 -0.96
N ALA A 175 -2.78 23.61 -2.08
CA ALA A 175 -4.07 22.93 -2.16
C ALA A 175 -4.17 21.79 -1.14
N VAL A 176 -5.33 21.70 -0.49
CA VAL A 176 -5.69 20.60 0.40
C VAL A 176 -6.77 19.77 -0.28
N VAL A 177 -6.50 18.49 -0.49
CA VAL A 177 -7.36 17.57 -1.21
C VAL A 177 -7.74 16.43 -0.30
N ARG A 178 -9.05 16.22 -0.17
CA ARG A 178 -9.62 15.02 0.45
C ARG A 178 -9.95 13.99 -0.62
N LEU A 179 -9.48 12.77 -0.44
CA LEU A 179 -9.83 11.63 -1.27
C LEU A 179 -10.54 10.56 -0.42
N ASP A 180 -11.80 10.27 -0.74
CA ASP A 180 -12.44 9.07 -0.21
C ASP A 180 -12.04 7.87 -1.07
N GLY A 181 -10.89 7.26 -0.76
CA GLY A 181 -10.34 6.13 -1.51
C GLY A 181 -11.22 4.88 -1.50
N ARG A 182 -12.34 4.87 -0.75
CA ARG A 182 -13.33 3.77 -0.77
C ARG A 182 -14.21 3.82 -2.01
N SER A 183 -14.30 4.96 -2.68
CA SER A 183 -15.08 5.12 -3.92
C SER A 183 -14.32 5.86 -5.01
N ASP A 184 -13.31 6.65 -4.67
CA ASP A 184 -12.67 7.53 -5.63
C ASP A 184 -11.19 7.13 -5.82
N ALA A 185 -10.71 7.29 -7.07
CA ALA A 185 -9.30 7.21 -7.42
C ALA A 185 -8.83 8.58 -7.95
N MET A 186 -7.51 8.80 -7.94
CA MET A 186 -6.91 10.05 -8.39
C MET A 186 -5.54 9.82 -9.01
N LEU A 187 -5.26 10.51 -10.11
CA LEU A 187 -3.94 10.65 -10.71
C LEU A 187 -3.53 12.12 -10.77
N LEU A 188 -2.22 12.34 -10.62
CA LEU A 188 -1.55 13.59 -10.95
C LEU A 188 -1.12 13.50 -12.42
N VAL A 189 -1.49 14.49 -13.22
CA VAL A 189 -1.21 14.50 -14.66
C VAL A 189 -0.53 15.79 -15.09
N ASP A 190 0.36 15.66 -16.07
CA ASP A 190 1.11 16.74 -16.72
C ASP A 190 1.81 17.73 -15.78
N PRO A 191 2.61 17.27 -14.79
CA PRO A 191 3.39 18.17 -13.97
C PRO A 191 4.46 18.87 -14.82
N SER A 192 4.53 20.20 -14.73
CA SER A 192 5.58 21.01 -15.38
C SER A 192 6.75 21.27 -14.43
N ALA A 193 6.52 21.16 -13.11
CA ALA A 193 7.47 21.43 -12.05
C ALA A 193 7.37 20.38 -10.92
N PRO A 194 8.39 20.29 -10.03
CA PRO A 194 8.36 19.35 -8.91
C PRO A 194 7.12 19.49 -8.04
N ILE A 195 6.44 18.36 -7.80
CA ILE A 195 5.32 18.27 -6.88
C ILE A 195 5.85 17.82 -5.53
N VAL A 196 5.44 18.49 -4.45
CA VAL A 196 5.74 18.07 -3.08
C VAL A 196 4.45 18.00 -2.31
N SER A 197 4.18 16.85 -1.69
CA SER A 197 2.93 16.60 -0.98
C SER A 197 3.16 15.95 0.38
N ILE A 198 2.26 16.24 1.32
CA ILE A 198 2.12 15.54 2.60
C ILE A 198 0.77 14.86 2.56
N THR A 199 0.72 13.56 2.78
CA THR A 199 -0.51 12.77 2.79
C THR A 199 -0.69 12.11 4.15
N ILE A 200 -1.88 12.27 4.71
CA ILE A 200 -2.34 11.56 5.90
C ILE A 200 -3.38 10.54 5.43
N THR A 201 -3.10 9.26 5.62
CA THR A 201 -4.01 8.16 5.25
C THR A 201 -4.58 7.54 6.52
N LEU A 202 -5.90 7.43 6.59
CA LEU A 202 -6.63 6.92 7.75
C LEU A 202 -6.96 5.44 7.57
N ARG A 203 -6.77 4.65 8.64
CA ARG A 203 -7.13 3.24 8.72
C ARG A 203 -8.58 3.02 9.18
N PRO A 204 -9.17 3.79 10.12
CA PRO A 204 -10.57 3.64 10.51
C PRO A 204 -11.54 3.79 9.34
N GLY A 205 -12.52 2.89 9.27
CA GLY A 205 -13.55 2.91 8.23
C GLY A 205 -13.04 2.62 6.81
N ALA A 206 -11.87 1.99 6.67
CA ALA A 206 -11.34 1.50 5.41
C ALA A 206 -12.29 0.48 4.76
N ALA A 207 -12.31 0.46 3.43
CA ALA A 207 -12.91 -0.63 2.67
C ALA A 207 -12.12 -1.92 2.92
N PRO A 208 -12.74 -3.10 2.75
CA PRO A 208 -12.05 -4.38 2.92
C PRO A 208 -10.96 -4.61 1.86
N PHE A 209 -11.11 -3.99 0.68
CA PHE A 209 -10.22 -4.17 -0.45
C PHE A 209 -9.82 -2.85 -1.11
N MET A 210 -8.61 -2.84 -1.67
CA MET A 210 -8.27 -1.94 -2.77
C MET A 210 -8.69 -2.57 -4.09
N ARG A 211 -9.03 -1.71 -5.05
CA ARG A 211 -9.46 -2.13 -6.38
C ARG A 211 -8.69 -1.36 -7.43
N GLU A 212 -8.25 -2.07 -8.45
CA GLU A 212 -7.55 -1.54 -9.59
C GLU A 212 -8.43 -1.68 -10.82
N TYR A 213 -8.62 -0.58 -11.53
CA TYR A 213 -9.47 -0.52 -12.71
C TYR A 213 -8.64 -0.07 -13.92
N ASP A 214 -9.00 -0.56 -15.10
CA ASP A 214 -8.48 -0.04 -16.36
C ASP A 214 -8.84 1.44 -16.48
N ARG A 215 -7.87 2.29 -16.82
CA ARG A 215 -8.04 3.74 -16.82
C ARG A 215 -8.99 4.22 -17.93
N VAL A 216 -9.06 3.51 -19.06
CA VAL A 216 -9.77 3.94 -20.28
C VAL A 216 -11.21 3.41 -20.28
N GLY A 217 -11.37 2.09 -20.19
CA GLY A 217 -12.65 1.39 -20.17
C GLY A 217 -13.28 1.25 -18.79
N GLY A 218 -12.52 1.52 -17.72
CA GLY A 218 -13.04 1.49 -16.36
C GLY A 218 -13.32 0.08 -15.82
N ALA A 219 -12.95 -0.98 -16.54
CA ALA A 219 -13.20 -2.35 -16.11
C ALA A 219 -12.37 -2.71 -14.87
N LEU A 220 -12.91 -3.52 -13.97
CA LEU A 220 -12.14 -4.03 -12.83
C LEU A 220 -11.04 -4.97 -13.35
N VAL A 221 -9.79 -4.66 -12.99
CA VAL A 221 -8.60 -5.44 -13.38
C VAL A 221 -8.13 -6.32 -12.22
N ARG A 222 -8.11 -5.77 -11.01
CA ARG A 222 -7.57 -6.48 -9.84
C ARG A 222 -8.22 -6.02 -8.55
N VAL A 223 -8.30 -6.93 -7.59
CA VAL A 223 -8.70 -6.68 -6.19
C VAL A 223 -7.55 -7.14 -5.30
N ALA A 224 -7.26 -6.38 -4.25
CA ALA A 224 -6.30 -6.81 -3.23
C ALA A 224 -6.75 -6.41 -1.83
N THR A 225 -6.37 -7.21 -0.84
CA THR A 225 -6.67 -6.93 0.57
C THR A 225 -5.96 -5.67 1.06
N LEU A 226 -6.64 -4.94 1.94
CA LEU A 226 -6.05 -3.86 2.73
C LEU A 226 -5.63 -4.30 4.13
N ASP A 227 -5.84 -5.58 4.45
CA ASP A 227 -5.44 -6.18 5.72
C ASP A 227 -3.97 -6.61 5.63
N ASP A 228 -3.11 -5.85 6.32
CA ASP A 228 -1.67 -6.12 6.39
C ASP A 228 -1.36 -7.49 7.04
N GLY A 229 -2.23 -7.96 7.94
CA GLY A 229 -2.14 -9.27 8.56
C GLY A 229 -2.45 -10.38 7.57
N ALA A 230 -3.55 -10.26 6.84
CA ALA A 230 -3.94 -11.22 5.82
C ALA A 230 -2.90 -11.29 4.67
N ALA A 231 -2.40 -10.14 4.21
CA ALA A 231 -1.33 -10.07 3.22
C ALA A 231 -0.03 -10.75 3.73
N ARG A 232 0.31 -10.55 5.01
CA ARG A 232 1.46 -11.21 5.64
C ARG A 232 1.26 -12.72 5.72
N SER A 233 0.06 -13.19 6.07
CA SER A 233 -0.27 -14.61 6.09
C SER A 233 -0.08 -15.24 4.71
N THR A 234 -0.61 -14.64 3.65
CA THR A 234 -0.39 -15.11 2.27
C THR A 234 1.10 -15.13 1.92
N MET A 235 1.85 -14.07 2.23
CA MET A 235 3.30 -14.03 1.95
C MET A 235 4.08 -15.12 2.70
N LEU A 236 3.74 -15.38 3.96
CA LEU A 236 4.37 -16.42 4.77
C LEU A 236 4.03 -17.82 4.26
N LEU A 237 2.80 -18.05 3.78
CA LEU A 237 2.42 -19.31 3.13
C LEU A 237 3.26 -19.57 1.87
N THR A 238 3.41 -18.56 1.00
CA THR A 238 4.27 -18.67 -0.17
C THR A 238 5.72 -18.95 0.23
N LEU A 239 6.24 -18.27 1.28
CA LEU A 239 7.60 -18.53 1.78
C LEU A 239 7.77 -19.96 2.31
N LEU A 240 6.82 -20.48 3.09
CA LEU A 240 6.85 -21.85 3.59
C LEU A 240 6.88 -22.86 2.44
N ARG A 241 6.09 -22.64 1.39
CA ARG A 241 6.14 -23.45 0.17
C ARG A 241 7.51 -23.39 -0.49
N GLU A 242 8.05 -22.20 -0.73
CA GLU A 242 9.35 -22.02 -1.41
C GLU A 242 10.52 -22.63 -0.62
N LEU A 243 10.42 -22.67 0.72
CA LEU A 243 11.40 -23.34 1.58
C LEU A 243 11.19 -24.86 1.69
N GLY A 244 10.15 -25.42 1.06
CA GLY A 244 9.78 -26.83 1.19
C GLY A 244 9.36 -27.21 2.62
N GLN A 245 8.95 -26.23 3.43
CA GLN A 245 8.46 -26.40 4.81
C GLN A 245 6.93 -26.28 4.86
N ALA A 246 6.27 -26.76 3.80
CA ALA A 246 4.82 -26.75 3.70
C ALA A 246 4.21 -27.67 4.77
N ASP A 247 3.39 -27.10 5.67
CA ASP A 247 2.67 -27.84 6.70
C ASP A 247 1.18 -27.90 6.34
N ALA A 248 0.68 -29.11 6.09
CA ALA A 248 -0.70 -29.34 5.69
C ALA A 248 -1.71 -28.84 6.73
N GLU A 249 -1.39 -28.88 8.03
CA GLU A 249 -2.29 -28.38 9.08
C GLU A 249 -2.44 -26.86 9.02
N VAL A 250 -1.34 -26.15 8.74
CA VAL A 250 -1.34 -24.69 8.58
C VAL A 250 -2.16 -24.28 7.35
N PHE A 251 -1.96 -24.96 6.23
CA PHE A 251 -2.76 -24.73 5.02
C PHE A 251 -4.23 -25.05 5.23
N ASP A 252 -4.55 -26.16 5.90
CA ASP A 252 -5.92 -26.55 6.21
C ASP A 252 -6.60 -25.48 7.08
N ALA A 253 -5.93 -25.03 8.15
CA ALA A 253 -6.44 -23.96 9.02
C ALA A 253 -6.71 -22.67 8.24
N LEU A 254 -5.75 -22.18 7.46
CA LEU A 254 -5.90 -20.92 6.70
C LEU A 254 -6.87 -21.04 5.53
N SER A 255 -7.08 -22.23 4.98
CA SER A 255 -8.14 -22.47 3.99
C SER A 255 -9.55 -22.25 4.54
N ARG A 256 -9.72 -22.08 5.87
CA ARG A 256 -10.99 -21.78 6.57
C ARG A 256 -11.03 -20.37 7.16
N ASP A 257 -10.06 -19.53 6.85
CA ASP A 257 -10.00 -18.15 7.34
C ASP A 257 -11.31 -17.38 7.03
N PRO A 258 -11.79 -16.50 7.93
CA PRO A 258 -12.94 -15.64 7.64
C PRO A 258 -12.79 -14.84 6.35
N ALA A 259 -11.57 -14.40 6.02
CA ALA A 259 -11.24 -13.70 4.80
C ALA A 259 -11.20 -14.66 3.60
N PHE A 260 -12.13 -14.48 2.65
CA PHE A 260 -12.29 -15.40 1.51
C PHE A 260 -11.04 -15.50 0.63
N PHE A 261 -10.29 -14.42 0.46
CA PHE A 261 -9.08 -14.41 -0.36
C PHE A 261 -7.94 -15.19 0.33
N VAL A 262 -7.84 -15.15 1.66
CA VAL A 262 -6.89 -16.00 2.41
C VAL A 262 -7.26 -17.47 2.22
N ARG A 263 -8.55 -17.82 2.25
CA ARG A 263 -8.99 -19.20 1.99
C ARG A 263 -8.51 -19.72 0.64
N TRP A 264 -8.68 -18.91 -0.42
CA TRP A 264 -8.28 -19.29 -1.77
C TRP A 264 -6.76 -19.30 -1.95
N ASP A 265 -6.05 -18.29 -1.44
CA ASP A 265 -4.58 -18.25 -1.50
C ASP A 265 -3.97 -19.46 -0.78
N ALA A 266 -4.47 -19.80 0.42
CA ALA A 266 -4.02 -20.97 1.15
C ALA A 266 -4.28 -22.28 0.38
N MET A 267 -5.45 -22.41 -0.25
CA MET A 267 -5.74 -23.56 -1.11
C MET A 267 -4.80 -23.62 -2.32
N HIS A 268 -4.55 -22.50 -2.99
CA HIS A 268 -3.67 -22.45 -4.16
C HIS A 268 -2.22 -22.84 -3.81
N GLU A 269 -1.69 -22.30 -2.71
CA GLU A 269 -0.36 -22.66 -2.20
C GLU A 269 -0.31 -24.13 -1.75
N TRP A 270 -1.36 -24.64 -1.09
CA TRP A 270 -1.44 -26.04 -0.68
C TRP A 270 -1.47 -26.99 -1.88
N LEU A 271 -2.25 -26.67 -2.92
CA LEU A 271 -2.27 -27.45 -4.17
C LEU A 271 -0.91 -27.49 -4.86
N ALA A 272 -0.16 -26.37 -4.82
CA ALA A 272 1.18 -26.30 -5.38
C ALA A 272 2.21 -27.11 -4.57
N SER A 273 2.01 -27.25 -3.26
CA SER A 273 2.86 -28.06 -2.37
C SER A 273 2.50 -29.55 -2.36
N ASP A 274 1.24 -29.88 -2.10
CA ASP A 274 0.70 -31.24 -1.98
C ASP A 274 -0.77 -31.27 -2.41
N ALA A 275 -0.99 -31.44 -3.72
CA ALA A 275 -2.33 -31.55 -4.29
C ALA A 275 -3.14 -32.73 -3.73
N ARG A 276 -2.49 -33.81 -3.29
CA ARG A 276 -3.18 -35.00 -2.77
C ARG A 276 -3.82 -34.70 -1.42
N ALA A 277 -3.06 -34.06 -0.53
CA ALA A 277 -3.54 -33.67 0.79
C ALA A 277 -4.60 -32.56 0.73
N ALA A 278 -4.49 -31.63 -0.23
CA ALA A 278 -5.42 -30.52 -0.39
C ALA A 278 -6.79 -30.92 -0.99
N LEU A 279 -6.85 -32.02 -1.76
CA LEU A 279 -8.04 -32.39 -2.54
C LEU A 279 -9.36 -32.50 -1.73
N PRO A 280 -9.41 -33.11 -0.54
CA PRO A 280 -10.64 -33.16 0.25
C PRO A 280 -11.17 -31.76 0.61
N ARG A 281 -10.25 -30.83 0.93
CA ARG A 281 -10.62 -29.46 1.23
C ARG A 281 -11.05 -28.71 -0.03
N LEU A 282 -10.38 -28.91 -1.17
CA LEU A 282 -10.77 -28.31 -2.46
C LEU A 282 -12.21 -28.69 -2.84
N ARG A 283 -12.58 -29.98 -2.67
CA ARG A 283 -13.96 -30.44 -2.87
C ARG A 283 -14.95 -29.74 -1.95
N THR A 284 -14.59 -29.49 -0.70
CA THR A 284 -15.47 -28.73 0.21
C THR A 284 -15.62 -27.27 -0.23
N MET A 285 -14.60 -26.68 -0.86
CA MET A 285 -14.63 -25.29 -1.33
C MET A 285 -15.50 -25.08 -2.57
N THR A 286 -15.96 -26.14 -3.26
CA THR A 286 -16.95 -26.00 -4.35
C THR A 286 -18.33 -25.55 -3.86
N ASP A 287 -18.53 -25.53 -2.55
CA ASP A 287 -19.70 -25.00 -1.85
C ASP A 287 -19.33 -23.82 -0.93
N ASP A 288 -18.18 -23.16 -1.14
CA ASP A 288 -17.75 -22.02 -0.32
C ASP A 288 -18.82 -20.91 -0.32
N PRO A 289 -19.10 -20.24 0.81
CA PRO A 289 -20.09 -19.17 0.87
C PRO A 289 -19.76 -18.01 -0.08
N HIS A 290 -18.47 -17.74 -0.33
CA HIS A 290 -18.07 -16.65 -1.21
C HIS A 290 -18.10 -17.07 -2.69
N PRO A 291 -18.83 -16.34 -3.57
CA PRO A 291 -19.02 -16.73 -4.96
C PRO A 291 -17.72 -16.87 -5.75
N ASP A 292 -16.75 -15.99 -5.54
CA ASP A 292 -15.49 -16.02 -6.27
C ASP A 292 -14.62 -17.24 -5.87
N VAL A 293 -14.60 -17.61 -4.58
CA VAL A 293 -13.87 -18.80 -4.10
C VAL A 293 -14.52 -20.07 -4.62
N ARG A 294 -15.86 -20.11 -4.57
CA ARG A 294 -16.65 -21.22 -5.07
C ARG A 294 -16.42 -21.45 -6.56
N ALA A 295 -16.48 -20.39 -7.36
CA ALA A 295 -16.23 -20.46 -8.80
C ALA A 295 -14.80 -20.93 -9.10
N ALA A 296 -13.80 -20.41 -8.37
CA ALA A 296 -12.41 -20.82 -8.54
C ALA A 296 -12.19 -22.30 -8.16
N ALA A 297 -12.77 -22.76 -7.06
CA ALA A 297 -12.70 -24.16 -6.64
C ALA A 297 -13.39 -25.09 -7.65
N GLN A 298 -14.57 -24.72 -8.15
CA GLN A 298 -15.30 -25.47 -9.17
C GLN A 298 -14.51 -25.58 -10.49
N ALA A 299 -13.79 -24.52 -10.87
CA ALA A 299 -12.93 -24.53 -12.05
C ALA A 299 -11.65 -25.37 -11.86
N MET A 300 -11.07 -25.35 -10.65
CA MET A 300 -9.80 -26.00 -10.36
C MET A 300 -9.94 -27.51 -10.07
N LEU A 301 -11.02 -27.92 -9.41
CA LEU A 301 -11.25 -29.32 -9.03
C LEU A 301 -11.04 -30.34 -10.18
N PRO A 302 -11.67 -30.18 -11.36
CA PRO A 302 -11.48 -31.15 -12.45
C PRO A 302 -10.03 -31.20 -12.96
N LEU A 303 -9.29 -30.08 -12.92
CA LEU A 303 -7.88 -30.04 -13.33
C LEU A 303 -6.98 -30.83 -12.38
N VAL A 304 -7.24 -30.71 -11.08
CA VAL A 304 -6.50 -31.43 -10.04
C VAL A 304 -6.81 -32.91 -10.14
N GLU A 305 -8.09 -33.29 -10.20
CA GLU A 305 -8.52 -34.70 -10.28
C GLU A 305 -7.92 -35.41 -11.51
N ALA A 306 -7.99 -34.79 -12.69
CA ALA A 306 -7.40 -35.33 -13.92
C ALA A 306 -5.88 -35.52 -13.83
N ARG A 307 -5.18 -34.68 -13.06
CA ARG A 307 -3.72 -34.79 -12.85
C ARG A 307 -3.36 -35.85 -11.81
N MET A 308 -4.30 -36.27 -10.97
CA MET A 308 -4.11 -37.32 -9.98
C MET A 308 -4.38 -38.74 -10.52
N GLU A 309 -5.25 -38.89 -11.52
CA GLU A 309 -5.58 -40.19 -12.14
C GLU A 309 -4.38 -40.98 -12.69
N PRO A 310 -3.34 -40.37 -13.33
CA PRO A 310 -2.17 -41.11 -13.80
C PRO A 310 -1.26 -41.64 -12.68
N ALA A 311 -1.42 -41.16 -11.44
CA ALA A 311 -0.57 -41.52 -10.30
C ALA A 311 -1.17 -42.62 -9.40
N TRP A 312 -2.32 -43.19 -9.76
CA TRP A 312 -3.01 -44.24 -8.99
C TRP A 312 -2.82 -45.66 -9.57
N HIS A 313 -2.18 -45.79 -10.74
CA HIS A 313 -1.94 -47.07 -11.42
C HIS A 313 -0.46 -47.50 -11.47
N ALA A 314 0.39 -46.97 -10.58
CA ALA A 314 1.78 -47.41 -10.39
C ALA A 314 1.98 -48.00 -9.00
#